data_AF-A0A7J0FEJ8-F1
#
_entry.id   AF-A0A7J0FEJ8-F1
#
_cell.length_a   1.000
_cell.length_b   1.000
_cell.length_c   1.000
_cell.angle_alpha   90.00
_cell.angle_beta   90.00
_cell.angle_gamma   90.00
#
_symmetry.space_group_name_H-M   'P 1'
#
loop_
_entity.id
_entity.type
_entity.pdbx_description
1 polymer ?
#
loop_
_entity_poly.entity_id
_entity_poly.type
_entity_poly.pdbx_seq_one_letter_code
_entity_poly.pdbx_strand_id
1 'polypeptide(L)'
;MTGWELLMDDLAYLKEIEGKILYDHFEDKMKNSVKRVLSGIKRLKRDTVEFLDGRVENFDAIILATGYKSNVPTWLKETSFFSEKDGFPRKPFPDGWKGENGLYAVGFTKRGLLGTSMDAKRIAEDIGHQWNAMPNNLRPSIIHHCHNHEFRK
;
A
#
# COMPACT_ATOMS: atom_id res chain seq x y z
N MET A 1 0.63 -25.16 11.31
CA MET A 1 -0.08 -24.22 10.42
C MET A 1 0.37 -24.47 9.01
N THR A 2 -0.51 -25.02 8.17
CA THR A 2 -0.19 -25.22 6.75
C THR A 2 -0.36 -23.89 6.02
N GLY A 3 0.41 -23.63 4.96
CA GLY A 3 0.32 -22.36 4.21
C GLY A 3 -1.08 -22.02 3.67
N TRP A 4 -1.98 -23.00 3.66
CA TRP A 4 -3.39 -22.85 3.31
C TRP A 4 -4.21 -22.09 4.36
N GLU A 5 -3.90 -22.21 5.65
CA GLU A 5 -4.65 -21.51 6.71
C GLU A 5 -4.38 -19.99 6.64
N LEU A 6 -3.12 -19.59 6.43
CA LEU A 6 -2.74 -18.18 6.25
C LEU A 6 -3.35 -17.57 4.97
N LEU A 7 -3.42 -18.35 3.90
CA LEU A 7 -4.04 -17.91 2.64
C LEU A 7 -5.55 -17.70 2.82
N MET A 8 -6.22 -18.53 3.64
CA MET A 8 -7.66 -18.43 3.90
C MET A 8 -7.99 -17.26 4.83
N ASP A 9 -7.12 -16.94 5.80
CA ASP A 9 -7.27 -15.76 6.65
C ASP A 9 -7.12 -14.46 5.85
N ASP A 10 -6.14 -14.38 4.93
CA ASP A 10 -5.98 -13.25 4.01
C ASP A 10 -7.17 -13.12 3.04
N LEU A 11 -7.73 -14.24 2.56
CA LEU A 11 -8.93 -14.25 1.72
C LEU A 11 -10.19 -13.81 2.48
N ALA A 12 -10.34 -14.19 3.75
CA ALA A 12 -11.40 -13.69 4.62
C ALA A 12 -11.26 -12.17 4.85
N TYR A 13 -10.01 -11.75 5.05
CA TYR A 13 -9.46 -10.39 4.90
C TYR A 13 -10.20 -9.54 3.87
N LEU A 14 -10.00 -9.99 2.65
CA LEU A 14 -10.29 -9.19 1.49
C LEU A 14 -11.77 -9.29 1.05
N LYS A 15 -12.46 -10.39 1.42
CA LYS A 15 -13.94 -10.50 1.30
C LYS A 15 -14.67 -9.38 2.05
N GLU A 16 -14.10 -8.89 3.15
CA GLU A 16 -14.68 -7.85 3.99
C GLU A 16 -14.58 -6.45 3.36
N ILE A 17 -13.63 -6.22 2.44
CA ILE A 17 -13.28 -4.89 1.91
C ILE A 17 -13.83 -4.63 0.50
N GLU A 18 -13.85 -5.62 -0.40
CA GLU A 18 -14.14 -5.40 -1.83
C GLU A 18 -15.52 -5.91 -2.31
N GLY A 19 -16.33 -6.47 -1.42
CA GLY A 19 -17.64 -7.03 -1.77
C GLY A 19 -17.55 -8.46 -2.32
N LYS A 20 -18.54 -9.29 -1.95
CA LYS A 20 -18.56 -10.75 -2.13
C LYS A 20 -18.30 -11.24 -3.57
N ILE A 21 -18.70 -10.46 -4.58
CA ILE A 21 -18.75 -10.92 -5.98
C ILE A 21 -17.35 -11.12 -6.60
N LEU A 22 -16.38 -10.25 -6.29
CA LEU A 22 -15.03 -10.35 -6.85
C LEU A 22 -14.26 -11.53 -6.24
N TYR A 23 -14.45 -11.75 -4.93
CA TYR A 23 -13.78 -12.80 -4.18
C TYR A 23 -14.28 -14.19 -4.51
N ASP A 24 -15.60 -14.38 -4.60
CA ASP A 24 -16.16 -15.71 -4.86
C ASP A 24 -15.73 -16.23 -6.26
N HIS A 25 -15.65 -15.34 -7.27
CA HIS A 25 -15.12 -15.71 -8.59
C HIS A 25 -13.61 -16.04 -8.58
N PHE A 26 -12.83 -15.30 -7.80
CA PHE A 26 -11.39 -15.54 -7.67
C PHE A 26 -11.11 -16.84 -6.91
N GLU A 27 -11.85 -17.13 -5.85
CA GLU A 27 -11.72 -18.36 -5.06
C GLU A 27 -11.99 -19.61 -5.90
N ASP A 28 -13.06 -19.60 -6.70
CA ASP A 28 -13.39 -20.70 -7.62
C ASP A 28 -12.31 -20.89 -8.69
N LYS A 29 -11.74 -19.79 -9.22
CA LYS A 29 -10.60 -19.88 -10.14
C LYS A 29 -9.37 -20.45 -9.44
N MET A 30 -9.05 -19.99 -8.23
CA MET A 30 -7.88 -20.43 -7.46
C MET A 30 -7.95 -21.92 -7.14
N LYS A 31 -9.11 -22.42 -6.69
CA LYS A 31 -9.33 -23.86 -6.43
C LYS A 31 -9.06 -24.72 -7.67
N ASN A 32 -9.39 -24.21 -8.86
CA ASN A 32 -9.22 -24.93 -10.12
C ASN A 32 -7.83 -24.74 -10.78
N SER A 33 -7.07 -23.71 -10.42
CA SER A 33 -5.83 -23.34 -11.13
C SER A 33 -4.56 -23.37 -10.27
N VAL A 34 -4.64 -23.15 -8.95
CA VAL A 34 -3.49 -23.26 -8.05
C VAL A 34 -3.36 -24.71 -7.58
N LYS A 35 -2.49 -25.46 -8.25
CA LYS A 35 -2.31 -26.90 -8.00
C LYS A 35 -1.51 -27.21 -6.73
N ARG A 36 -0.63 -26.32 -6.26
CA ARG A 36 0.33 -26.66 -5.20
C ARG A 36 0.96 -25.43 -4.53
N VAL A 37 1.04 -25.45 -3.20
CA VAL A 37 1.90 -24.56 -2.40
C VAL A 37 3.25 -25.25 -2.20
N LEU A 38 4.34 -24.57 -2.54
CA LEU A 38 5.70 -25.09 -2.45
C LEU A 38 6.48 -24.40 -1.31
N SER A 39 7.58 -25.02 -0.89
CA SER A 39 8.50 -24.41 0.08
C SER A 39 9.12 -23.13 -0.46
N GLY A 40 9.78 -22.34 0.38
CA GLY A 40 10.50 -21.15 -0.05
C GLY A 40 11.56 -21.48 -1.10
N ILE A 41 11.79 -20.56 -2.04
CA ILE A 41 12.82 -20.70 -3.06
C ILE A 41 14.19 -20.50 -2.40
N LYS A 42 15.09 -21.48 -2.58
CA LYS A 42 16.48 -21.40 -2.14
C LYS A 42 17.36 -20.78 -3.23
N ARG A 43 17.17 -21.18 -4.49
CA ARG A 43 17.97 -20.70 -5.62
C ARG A 43 17.24 -20.88 -6.95
N LEU A 44 17.32 -19.86 -7.80
CA LEU A 44 16.94 -19.95 -9.21
C LEU A 44 18.15 -20.37 -10.04
N LYS A 45 17.97 -21.34 -10.93
CA LYS A 45 18.93 -21.78 -11.95
C LYS A 45 18.35 -21.50 -13.34
N ARG A 46 19.11 -21.82 -14.40
CA ARG A 46 18.75 -21.48 -15.78
C ARG A 46 17.40 -22.08 -16.23
N ASP A 47 17.12 -23.30 -15.78
CA ASP A 47 15.97 -24.12 -16.14
C ASP A 47 15.16 -24.61 -14.94
N THR A 48 15.75 -24.52 -13.75
CA THR A 48 15.26 -25.17 -12.53
C THR A 48 15.18 -24.21 -11.34
N VAL A 49 14.28 -24.51 -10.41
CA VAL A 49 14.15 -23.86 -9.11
C VAL A 49 14.47 -24.86 -8.03
N GLU A 50 15.43 -24.53 -7.16
CA GLU A 50 15.74 -25.30 -5.96
C GLU A 50 15.02 -24.68 -4.75
N PHE A 51 14.30 -25.51 -4.01
CA PHE A 51 13.53 -25.13 -2.83
C PHE A 51 14.32 -25.41 -1.54
N LEU A 52 13.90 -24.78 -0.44
CA LEU A 52 14.56 -24.93 0.87
C LEU A 52 14.51 -26.36 1.42
N ASP A 53 13.53 -27.16 1.00
CA ASP A 53 13.41 -28.57 1.36
C ASP A 53 14.25 -29.51 0.48
N GLY A 54 15.07 -28.95 -0.41
CA GLY A 54 15.95 -29.71 -1.30
C GLY A 54 15.29 -30.18 -2.61
N ARG A 55 13.98 -29.97 -2.81
CA ARG A 55 13.33 -30.28 -4.09
C ARG A 55 13.86 -29.38 -5.20
N VAL A 56 13.92 -29.93 -6.41
CA VAL A 56 14.31 -29.21 -7.63
C VAL A 56 13.27 -29.47 -8.70
N GLU A 57 12.67 -28.41 -9.24
CA GLU A 57 11.62 -28.53 -10.27
C GLU A 57 11.86 -27.54 -11.43
N ASN A 58 11.36 -27.88 -12.62
CA ASN A 58 11.40 -27.01 -13.80
C ASN A 58 10.13 -26.15 -13.88
N PHE A 59 10.28 -24.91 -14.34
CA PHE A 59 9.15 -24.00 -14.59
C PHE A 59 9.35 -23.27 -15.91
N ASP A 60 8.28 -23.16 -16.70
CA ASP A 60 8.31 -22.41 -17.96
C ASP A 60 8.37 -20.89 -17.74
N ALA A 61 7.83 -20.42 -16.61
CA ALA A 61 7.82 -19.01 -16.23
C ALA A 61 7.81 -18.84 -14.71
N ILE A 62 8.38 -17.73 -14.24
CA ILE A 62 8.38 -17.30 -12.83
C ILE A 62 7.80 -15.89 -12.78
N ILE A 63 6.78 -15.68 -11.95
CA ILE A 63 6.16 -14.36 -11.71
C ILE A 63 6.53 -13.90 -10.30
N LEU A 64 7.27 -12.80 -10.19
CA LEU A 64 7.65 -12.21 -8.91
C LEU A 64 6.55 -11.27 -8.40
N ALA A 65 5.59 -11.82 -7.67
CA ALA A 65 4.54 -11.07 -7.00
C ALA A 65 4.95 -10.62 -5.57
N THR A 66 6.21 -10.19 -5.38
CA THR A 66 6.81 -9.89 -4.07
C THR A 66 6.45 -8.51 -3.50
N GLY A 67 5.45 -7.84 -4.09
CA GLY A 67 5.01 -6.51 -3.68
C GLY A 67 5.90 -5.37 -4.17
N TYR A 68 5.66 -4.17 -3.62
CA TYR A 68 6.34 -2.92 -3.97
C TYR A 68 6.98 -2.27 -2.75
N LYS A 69 8.01 -1.45 -2.96
CA LYS A 69 8.65 -0.64 -1.93
C LYS A 69 8.47 0.85 -2.24
N SER A 70 8.09 1.62 -1.23
CA SER A 70 7.96 3.08 -1.36
C SER A 70 9.32 3.72 -1.62
N ASN A 71 9.35 4.70 -2.54
CA ASN A 71 10.54 5.48 -2.84
C ASN A 71 10.53 6.87 -2.16
N VAL A 72 9.59 7.15 -1.25
CA VAL A 72 9.49 8.44 -0.53
C VAL A 72 10.85 8.94 -0.01
N PRO A 73 11.68 8.12 0.67
CA PRO A 73 12.97 8.59 1.20
C PRO A 73 13.98 9.01 0.13
N THR A 74 13.76 8.66 -1.14
CA THR A 74 14.69 9.01 -2.24
C THR A 74 14.47 10.43 -2.76
N TRP A 75 13.28 11.00 -2.60
CA TRP A 75 12.92 12.31 -3.13
C TRP A 75 12.49 13.31 -2.06
N LEU A 76 11.96 12.83 -0.92
CA LEU A 76 11.60 13.68 0.20
C LEU A 76 12.79 13.79 1.16
N LYS A 77 13.36 14.99 1.30
CA LYS A 77 14.46 15.28 2.24
C LYS A 77 13.95 15.45 3.67
N GLU A 78 13.25 14.45 4.16
CA GLU A 78 12.66 14.38 5.50
C GLU A 78 12.97 12.99 6.06
N THR A 79 13.52 12.91 7.27
CA THR A 79 14.02 11.66 7.87
C THR A 79 13.28 11.23 9.13
N SER A 80 12.51 12.13 9.76
CA SER A 80 11.82 11.92 11.02
C SER A 80 10.39 11.39 10.87
N PHE A 81 9.74 11.68 9.75
CA PHE A 81 8.36 11.28 9.47
C PHE A 81 8.31 9.94 8.74
N PHE A 82 9.14 9.72 7.72
CA PHE A 82 9.22 8.45 6.99
C PHE A 82 10.41 7.57 7.41
N SER A 83 10.20 6.26 7.44
CA SER A 83 11.24 5.25 7.67
C SER A 83 12.06 5.06 6.39
N GLU A 84 13.38 5.14 6.50
CA GLU A 84 14.32 4.88 5.41
C GLU A 84 14.27 3.42 4.91
N LYS A 85 13.86 2.50 5.79
CA LYS A 85 13.85 1.06 5.48
C LYS A 85 12.77 0.70 4.48
N ASP A 86 11.56 1.21 4.66
CA ASP A 86 10.36 0.79 3.93
C ASP A 86 9.59 1.94 3.27
N GLY A 87 9.94 3.19 3.58
CA GLY A 87 9.34 4.39 2.99
C GLY A 87 7.92 4.66 3.48
N PHE A 88 7.58 4.21 4.69
CA PHE A 88 6.29 4.45 5.34
C PHE A 88 6.43 5.40 6.54
N PRO A 89 5.37 6.10 6.95
CA PRO A 89 5.37 6.89 8.18
C PRO A 89 5.80 6.05 9.38
N ARG A 90 6.66 6.62 10.24
CA ARG A 90 7.19 5.93 11.42
C ARG A 90 6.13 5.68 12.49
N LYS A 91 5.16 6.59 12.60
CA LYS A 91 4.02 6.40 13.50
C LYS A 91 3.02 5.45 12.84
N PRO A 92 2.56 4.40 13.54
CA PRO A 92 1.55 3.50 13.00
C PRO A 92 0.21 4.23 12.86
N PHE A 93 -0.70 3.63 12.08
CA PHE A 93 -2.10 4.02 12.10
C PHE A 93 -2.65 3.93 13.55
N PRO A 94 -3.45 4.90 14.03
CA PRO A 94 -4.08 5.99 13.29
C PRO A 94 -3.31 7.31 13.22
N ASP A 95 -2.06 7.38 13.69
CA ASP A 95 -1.35 8.65 13.93
C ASP A 95 -0.25 8.95 12.90
N GLY A 96 -0.08 8.10 11.89
CA GLY A 96 0.93 8.23 10.83
C GLY A 96 0.64 9.30 9.77
N TRP A 97 -0.48 10.00 9.83
CA TRP A 97 -0.92 10.90 8.75
C TRP A 97 -0.37 12.34 8.88
N LYS A 98 0.10 12.76 10.06
CA LYS A 98 0.56 14.14 10.31
C LYS A 98 2.05 14.19 10.63
N GLY A 99 2.80 14.88 9.76
CA GLY A 99 4.20 15.25 9.97
C GLY A 99 4.32 16.70 10.45
N GLU A 100 5.54 17.21 10.42
CA GLU A 100 5.84 18.60 10.78
C GLU A 100 5.72 19.54 9.57
N ASN A 101 5.67 20.86 9.83
CA ASN A 101 5.74 21.90 8.78
C ASN A 101 4.70 21.76 7.65
N GLY A 102 3.48 21.29 7.99
CA GLY A 102 2.39 21.13 7.03
C GLY A 102 2.53 19.91 6.10
N LEU A 103 3.46 19.00 6.40
CA LEU A 103 3.60 17.73 5.69
C LEU A 103 2.58 16.71 6.19
N TYR A 104 1.88 16.05 5.28
CA TYR A 104 0.92 14.99 5.58
C TYR A 104 1.21 13.74 4.74
N ALA A 105 0.82 12.58 5.26
CA ALA A 105 0.86 11.30 4.56
C ALA A 105 -0.56 10.74 4.42
N VAL A 106 -0.95 10.40 3.19
CA VAL A 106 -2.27 9.83 2.88
C VAL A 106 -2.10 8.50 2.16
N GLY A 107 -2.81 7.45 2.61
CA GLY A 107 -2.79 6.15 1.94
C GLY A 107 -1.57 5.27 2.29
N PHE A 108 -0.79 5.66 3.30
CA PHE A 108 0.37 4.89 3.78
C PHE A 108 0.01 3.90 4.91
N THR A 109 -1.28 3.69 5.17
CA THR A 109 -1.76 2.86 6.30
C THR A 109 -1.75 1.36 6.01
N LYS A 110 -1.54 0.94 4.76
CA LYS A 110 -1.68 -0.45 4.28
C LYS A 110 -3.08 -1.04 4.54
N ARG A 111 -4.11 -0.20 4.67
CA ARG A 111 -5.51 -0.58 4.91
C ARG A 111 -6.42 -0.33 3.69
N GLY A 112 -5.84 -0.30 2.49
CA GLY A 112 -6.56 -0.05 1.24
C GLY A 112 -7.27 1.31 1.20
N LEU A 113 -8.34 1.39 0.40
CA LEU A 113 -9.09 2.62 0.16
C LEU A 113 -9.72 3.22 1.42
N LEU A 114 -10.15 2.36 2.35
CA LEU A 114 -10.70 2.79 3.65
C LEU A 114 -9.63 3.50 4.49
N GLY A 115 -8.41 2.96 4.55
CA GLY A 115 -7.30 3.63 5.21
C GLY A 115 -6.99 5.00 4.61
N THR A 116 -6.97 5.08 3.27
CA THR A 116 -6.76 6.33 2.54
C THR A 116 -7.84 7.37 2.85
N SER A 117 -9.12 6.97 2.89
CA SER A 117 -10.22 7.90 3.17
C SER A 117 -10.17 8.45 4.60
N MET A 118 -9.76 7.61 5.56
CA MET A 118 -9.59 8.01 6.96
C MET A 118 -8.46 9.03 7.13
N ASP A 119 -7.30 8.80 6.50
CA ASP A 119 -6.21 9.78 6.49
C ASP A 119 -6.66 11.09 5.84
N ALA A 120 -7.27 11.01 4.65
CA ALA A 120 -7.71 12.19 3.90
C ALA A 120 -8.70 13.06 4.70
N LYS A 121 -9.64 12.42 5.42
CA LYS A 121 -10.59 13.13 6.28
C LYS A 121 -9.88 13.88 7.41
N ARG A 122 -8.96 13.22 8.12
CA ARG A 122 -8.20 13.85 9.21
C ARG A 122 -7.34 15.02 8.73
N ILE A 123 -6.69 14.86 7.58
CA ILE A 123 -5.89 15.91 6.95
C ILE A 123 -6.78 17.11 6.60
N ALA A 124 -7.94 16.88 5.99
CA ALA A 124 -8.88 17.95 5.64
C ALA A 124 -9.40 18.70 6.88
N GLU A 125 -9.74 17.97 7.95
CA GLU A 125 -10.14 18.55 9.24
C GLU A 125 -9.02 19.41 9.83
N ASP A 126 -7.78 18.91 9.85
CA ASP A 126 -6.62 19.64 10.39
C ASP A 126 -6.32 20.92 9.59
N ILE A 127 -6.32 20.85 8.26
CA ILE A 127 -6.15 22.02 7.39
C ILE A 127 -7.28 23.03 7.63
N GLY A 128 -8.53 22.58 7.74
CA GLY A 128 -9.68 23.42 8.02
C GLY A 128 -9.56 24.14 9.37
N HIS A 129 -9.12 23.42 10.41
CA HIS A 129 -8.87 24.01 11.73
C HIS A 129 -7.75 25.05 11.67
N GLN A 130 -6.63 24.75 11.01
CA GLN A 130 -5.52 25.70 10.85
C GLN A 130 -5.95 26.96 10.09
N TRP A 131 -6.72 26.82 9.00
CA TRP A 131 -7.26 27.94 8.23
C TRP A 131 -8.17 28.85 9.07
N ASN A 132 -9.07 28.24 9.84
CA ASN A 132 -10.03 28.98 10.66
C ASN A 132 -9.35 29.67 11.85
N ALA A 133 -8.32 29.06 12.43
CA ALA A 133 -7.51 29.65 13.50
C ALA A 133 -6.56 30.77 13.02
N MET A 134 -6.31 30.86 11.71
CA MET A 134 -5.39 31.86 11.15
C MET A 134 -6.00 33.28 11.20
N PRO A 135 -5.27 34.25 11.77
CA PRO A 135 -5.66 35.67 11.74
C PRO A 135 -5.90 36.17 10.31
N ASN A 136 -6.91 37.03 10.12
CA ASN A 136 -7.32 37.51 8.79
C ASN A 136 -6.18 38.18 8.00
N ASN A 137 -5.23 38.82 8.68
CA ASN A 137 -4.07 39.47 8.06
C ASN A 137 -2.98 38.51 7.56
N LEU A 138 -3.04 37.23 7.95
CA LEU A 138 -2.09 36.18 7.54
C LEU A 138 -2.71 35.20 6.53
N ARG A 139 -4.03 35.28 6.29
CA ARG A 139 -4.69 34.41 5.30
C ARG A 139 -4.16 34.74 3.90
N PRO A 140 -3.64 33.76 3.15
CA PRO A 140 -3.29 33.96 1.75
C PRO A 140 -4.51 34.48 1.00
N SER A 141 -4.38 35.59 0.30
CA SER A 141 -5.39 36.01 -0.67
C SER A 141 -5.51 34.92 -1.72
N ILE A 142 -6.67 34.25 -1.81
CA ILE A 142 -6.93 33.25 -2.84
C ILE A 142 -6.94 33.97 -4.19
N ILE A 143 -5.78 34.05 -4.83
CA ILE A 143 -5.70 34.38 -6.25
C ILE A 143 -6.01 33.08 -6.97
N HIS A 144 -7.22 32.98 -7.51
CA HIS A 144 -7.65 31.89 -8.38
C HIS A 144 -6.82 31.92 -9.68
N HIS A 145 -5.62 31.35 -9.66
CA HIS A 145 -4.88 31.03 -10.88
C HIS A 145 -5.11 29.55 -11.22
N CYS A 146 -6.32 29.25 -11.71
CA CYS A 146 -6.59 27.97 -12.36
C CYS A 146 -5.87 27.98 -13.71
N HIS A 147 -4.69 27.37 -13.80
CA HIS A 147 -4.19 26.92 -15.10
C HIS A 147 -4.90 25.60 -15.43
N ASN A 148 -5.85 25.68 -16.36
CA ASN A 148 -6.40 24.52 -17.05
C ASN A 148 -5.27 23.84 -17.83
N HIS A 149 -4.53 22.94 -17.19
CA HIS A 149 -3.77 21.94 -17.92
C HIS A 149 -4.73 20.80 -18.26
N GLU A 150 -5.31 20.88 -19.45
CA GLU A 150 -5.89 19.72 -20.10
C GLU A 150 -4.81 18.63 -20.17
N PHE A 151 -4.99 17.55 -19.40
CA PHE A 151 -4.26 16.33 -19.62
C PHE A 151 -4.73 15.76 -20.97
N ARG A 152 -3.96 16.04 -22.03
CA ARG A 152 -4.02 15.24 -23.26
C ARG A 152 -3.64 13.81 -22.90
N LYS A 153 -4.58 12.89 -23.15
CA LYS A 153 -4.37 11.45 -23.10
C LYS A 153 -3.37 11.00 -24.15
#